data_AF-A0A3B0YG20-F1
#
_entry.id   AF-A0A3B0YG20-F1
#
_cell.length_a   1.000
_cell.length_b   1.000
_cell.length_c   1.000
_cell.angle_alpha   90.00
_cell.angle_beta   90.00
_cell.angle_gamma   90.00
#
_symmetry.space_group_name_H-M   'P 1'
#
loop_
_entity.id
_entity.type
_entity.pdbx_description
1 polymer ?
#
loop_
_entity_poly.entity_id
_entity_poly.type
_entity_poly.pdbx_seq_one_letter_code
_entity_poly.pdbx_strand_id
1 'polypeptide(L)'
;MVAIKRALFLMTLLLSACSTRPPVQLPPVVESGSTAKRTIPRGETPVPVIEAAPESHANQSAVLALLDRAEHYRRLDNPQAASATLERALRIDPRNALLWHRLAKIRLQQGRAIQAEQLALKSNALSAGQRSLQASNWALVARARWEQDDAAGARRAERKAADARR
;
A
#
# COMPACT_ATOMS: atom_id res chain seq x y z
N MET A 1 -36.81 5.70 -39.19
CA MET A 1 -35.69 6.65 -39.04
C MET A 1 -34.40 5.87 -38.85
N VAL A 2 -33.85 5.37 -39.97
CA VAL A 2 -32.58 4.65 -40.04
C VAL A 2 -31.77 5.42 -41.06
N ALA A 3 -30.66 6.05 -40.66
CA ALA A 3 -29.51 6.40 -41.51
C ALA A 3 -28.71 7.58 -40.94
N ILE A 4 -28.05 7.43 -39.79
CA ILE A 4 -26.85 8.23 -39.45
C ILE A 4 -25.82 7.30 -38.80
N LYS A 5 -25.42 6.28 -39.56
CA LYS A 5 -24.26 5.42 -39.30
C LYS A 5 -23.64 5.17 -40.67
N ARG A 6 -22.71 6.02 -41.09
CA ARG A 6 -21.76 5.86 -42.21
C ARG A 6 -21.29 7.25 -42.65
N ALA A 7 -20.41 7.84 -41.86
CA ALA A 7 -19.53 8.89 -42.34
C ALA A 7 -18.14 8.56 -41.81
N LEU A 8 -17.31 8.04 -42.71
CA LEU A 8 -15.85 8.07 -42.71
C LEU A 8 -15.17 7.76 -41.35
N PHE A 9 -14.66 6.57 -41.04
CA PHE A 9 -13.65 5.80 -41.77
C PHE A 9 -12.81 6.60 -42.78
N LEU A 10 -12.05 7.57 -42.29
CA LEU A 10 -10.89 8.16 -42.97
C LEU A 10 -10.11 8.97 -41.93
N MET A 11 -9.02 8.39 -41.40
CA MET A 11 -7.72 9.04 -41.22
C MET A 11 -6.83 8.15 -40.34
N THR A 12 -6.31 7.11 -40.99
CA THR A 12 -5.03 6.49 -40.65
C THR A 12 -3.91 7.53 -40.64
N LEU A 13 -2.93 7.30 -39.74
CA LEU A 13 -1.63 7.96 -39.59
C LEU A 13 -1.64 9.38 -39.02
N LEU A 14 -1.14 9.50 -37.80
CA LEU A 14 0.09 10.24 -37.50
C LEU A 14 0.65 9.73 -36.15
N LEU A 15 1.38 8.61 -36.21
CA LEU A 15 2.39 8.31 -35.19
C LEU A 15 3.45 9.41 -35.29
N SER A 16 3.50 10.31 -34.31
CA SER A 16 4.68 11.14 -34.07
C SER A 16 5.15 10.90 -32.65
N ALA A 17 6.02 9.90 -32.53
CA ALA A 17 6.77 9.59 -31.34
C ALA A 17 7.93 10.60 -31.21
N CYS A 18 7.73 11.69 -30.48
CA CYS A 18 8.84 12.53 -30.01
C CYS A 18 9.33 11.99 -28.66
N SER A 19 10.14 10.93 -28.67
CA SER A 19 10.92 10.52 -27.50
C SER A 19 12.32 11.14 -27.59
N THR A 20 12.40 12.45 -27.33
CA THR A 20 13.68 13.13 -27.17
C THR A 20 14.13 12.91 -25.73
N ARG A 21 15.05 11.96 -25.51
CA ARG A 21 15.74 11.81 -24.22
C ARG A 21 16.82 12.88 -24.10
N PRO A 22 16.83 13.73 -23.06
CA PRO A 22 17.96 14.62 -22.81
C PRO A 22 19.20 13.79 -22.45
N PRO A 23 20.41 14.16 -22.91
CA PRO A 23 21.64 13.54 -22.43
C PRO A 23 21.82 13.88 -20.95
N VAL A 24 21.94 12.84 -20.11
CA VAL A 24 22.34 12.99 -18.71
C VAL A 24 23.81 13.37 -18.71
N GLN A 25 24.10 14.66 -18.52
CA GLN A 25 25.45 15.14 -18.30
C GLN A 25 25.77 14.94 -16.81
N LEU A 26 26.57 13.93 -16.51
CA LEU A 26 27.10 13.71 -15.17
C LEU A 26 28.09 14.85 -14.85
N PRO A 27 28.00 15.46 -13.65
CA PRO A 27 29.02 16.39 -13.21
C PRO A 27 30.37 15.67 -13.04
N PRO A 28 31.51 16.35 -13.24
CA PRO A 28 32.82 15.75 -13.02
C PRO A 28 32.97 15.32 -11.57
N VAL A 29 33.37 14.06 -11.37
CA VAL A 29 33.85 13.56 -10.08
C VAL A 29 35.12 14.32 -9.74
N VAL A 30 35.03 15.22 -8.75
CA VAL A 30 36.21 15.80 -8.12
C VAL A 30 36.63 14.83 -7.02
N GLU A 31 37.63 14.00 -7.31
CA GLU A 31 38.40 13.29 -6.29
C GLU A 31 39.18 14.34 -5.47
N SER A 32 38.53 14.90 -4.46
CA SER A 32 39.20 15.71 -3.45
C SER A 32 39.65 14.82 -2.32
N GLY A 33 40.78 14.14 -2.55
CA GLY A 33 41.59 13.61 -1.47
C GLY A 33 42.19 14.76 -0.67
N SER A 34 41.78 14.91 0.59
CA SER A 34 42.55 15.65 1.58
C SER A 34 42.29 15.12 2.98
N THR A 35 43.26 14.34 3.45
CA THR A 35 43.50 13.99 4.84
C THR A 35 43.60 15.27 5.69
N ALA A 36 42.59 15.52 6.52
CA ALA A 36 42.71 16.42 7.66
C ALA A 36 42.19 15.72 8.92
N LYS A 37 43.13 15.09 9.63
CA LYS A 37 42.96 14.55 10.97
C LYS A 37 42.63 15.71 11.91
N ARG A 38 41.34 15.99 12.15
CA ARG A 38 40.88 16.93 13.17
C ARG A 38 40.53 16.15 14.44
N THR A 39 41.48 16.11 15.36
CA THR A 39 41.30 15.64 16.73
C THR A 39 40.32 16.58 17.43
N ILE A 40 39.08 16.13 17.65
CA ILE A 40 38.12 16.83 18.53
C ILE A 40 38.36 16.30 19.95
N PRO A 41 38.62 17.15 20.96
CA PRO A 41 38.67 16.71 22.34
C PRO A 41 37.28 16.21 22.75
N ARG A 42 37.18 14.91 23.02
CA ARG A 42 35.96 14.27 23.55
C ARG A 42 35.83 14.67 25.02
N GLY A 43 35.04 15.72 25.27
CA GLY A 43 34.47 15.96 26.59
C GLY A 43 33.41 14.88 26.86
N GLU A 44 33.74 13.92 27.71
CA GLU A 44 32.79 13.00 28.31
C GLU A 44 31.90 13.78 29.28
N THR A 45 30.73 14.19 28.83
CA THR A 45 29.58 14.30 29.72
C THR A 45 28.90 12.93 29.72
N PRO A 46 28.70 12.28 30.88
CA PRO A 46 27.94 11.03 30.94
C PRO A 46 26.52 11.32 30.47
N VAL A 47 26.18 10.83 29.28
CA VAL A 47 24.80 10.81 28.79
C VAL A 47 24.00 10.01 29.82
N PRO A 48 22.89 10.54 30.34
CA PRO A 48 22.01 9.75 31.19
C PRO A 48 21.53 8.57 30.36
N VAL A 49 21.79 7.35 30.83
CA VAL A 49 21.25 6.13 30.24
C VAL A 49 19.74 6.18 30.48
N ILE A 50 19.03 6.83 29.57
CA ILE A 50 17.58 6.67 29.45
C ILE A 50 17.43 5.26 28.92
N GLU A 51 17.06 4.34 29.79
CA GLU A 51 16.72 2.97 29.44
C GLU A 51 15.61 3.04 28.39
N ALA A 52 15.98 2.82 27.12
CA ALA A 52 15.05 2.86 26.02
C ALA A 52 14.03 1.75 26.27
N ALA A 53 12.75 2.12 26.32
CA ALA A 53 11.67 1.14 26.28
C ALA A 53 11.97 0.16 25.14
N PRO A 54 11.77 -1.16 25.33
CA PRO A 54 12.09 -2.14 24.30
C PRO A 54 11.39 -1.73 23.01
N GLU A 55 12.17 -1.58 21.94
CA GLU A 55 11.71 -1.01 20.66
C GLU A 55 10.43 -1.67 20.14
N SER A 56 10.21 -2.95 20.48
CA SER A 56 9.01 -3.71 20.17
C SER A 56 7.73 -3.11 20.75
N HIS A 57 7.72 -2.69 22.03
CA HIS A 57 6.54 -2.08 22.66
C HIS A 57 6.26 -0.68 22.10
N ALA A 58 7.31 0.11 21.86
CA ALA A 58 7.18 1.41 21.21
C ALA A 58 6.61 1.29 19.78
N ASN A 59 7.09 0.31 19.00
CA ASN A 59 6.62 0.04 17.65
C ASN A 59 5.15 -0.42 17.63
N GLN A 60 4.75 -1.30 18.55
CA GLN A 60 3.35 -1.72 18.70
C GLN A 60 2.42 -0.54 19.00
N SER A 61 2.81 0.32 19.96
CA SER A 61 2.06 1.54 20.29
C SER A 61 1.92 2.49 19.09
N ALA A 62 3.02 2.69 18.34
CA ALA A 62 3.01 3.53 17.15
C ALA A 62 2.09 2.99 16.04
N VAL A 63 2.07 1.67 15.82
CA VAL A 63 1.18 1.01 14.85
C VAL A 63 -0.29 1.19 15.23
N LEU A 64 -0.63 1.05 16.51
CA LEU A 64 -2.00 1.27 17.01
C LEU A 64 -2.46 2.72 16.77
N ALA A 65 -1.62 3.70 17.10
CA ALA A 65 -1.93 5.12 16.86
C ALA A 65 -2.14 5.43 15.38
N LEU A 66 -1.35 4.81 14.48
CA LEU A 66 -1.52 4.95 13.03
C LEU A 66 -2.81 4.28 12.53
N LEU A 67 -3.19 3.13 13.09
CA LEU A 67 -4.47 2.46 12.79
C LEU A 67 -5.66 3.36 13.14
N ASP A 68 -5.68 3.93 14.35
CA ASP A 68 -6.74 4.83 14.80
C ASP A 68 -6.84 6.08 13.92
N ARG A 69 -5.70 6.65 13.55
CA ARG A 69 -5.63 7.80 12.65
C ARG A 69 -6.13 7.47 11.25
N ALA A 70 -5.78 6.30 10.70
CA ALA A 70 -6.27 5.87 9.40
C ALA A 70 -7.80 5.69 9.41
N GLU A 71 -8.35 5.12 10.48
CA GLU A 71 -9.79 4.96 10.67
C GLU A 71 -10.50 6.31 10.85
N HIS A 72 -9.86 7.28 11.51
CA HIS A 72 -10.35 8.65 11.58
C HIS A 72 -10.44 9.29 10.19
N TYR A 73 -9.37 9.25 9.37
CA TYR A 73 -9.40 9.77 8.01
C TYR A 73 -10.46 9.08 7.13
N ARG A 74 -10.65 7.75 7.29
CA ARG A 74 -11.69 7.01 6.59
C ARG A 74 -13.10 7.50 6.96
N ARG A 75 -13.35 7.82 8.23
CA ARG A 75 -14.64 8.36 8.70
C ARG A 75 -14.90 9.78 8.20
N LEU A 76 -13.85 10.54 7.91
CA LEU A 76 -13.93 11.86 7.27
C LEU A 76 -14.03 11.79 5.74
N ASP A 77 -14.26 10.61 5.16
CA ASP A 77 -14.26 10.36 3.72
C ASP A 77 -12.97 10.83 3.01
N ASN A 78 -11.83 10.72 3.70
CA ASN A 78 -10.50 11.00 3.14
C ASN A 78 -9.70 9.70 2.97
N PRO A 79 -10.00 8.88 1.95
CA PRO A 79 -9.35 7.59 1.75
C PRO A 79 -7.87 7.73 1.35
N GLN A 80 -7.44 8.86 0.77
CA GLN A 80 -6.06 9.15 0.44
C GLN A 80 -5.21 9.24 1.71
N ALA A 81 -5.59 10.10 2.66
CA ALA A 81 -4.89 10.24 3.94
C ALA A 81 -4.92 8.94 4.77
N ALA A 82 -6.04 8.22 4.75
CA ALA A 82 -6.15 6.91 5.39
C ALA A 82 -5.15 5.90 4.80
N SER A 83 -5.03 5.84 3.47
CA SER A 83 -4.10 4.93 2.80
C SER A 83 -2.64 5.25 3.09
N ALA A 84 -2.24 6.52 3.02
CA ALA A 84 -0.88 6.95 3.33
C ALA A 84 -0.50 6.64 4.81
N THR A 85 -1.47 6.79 5.72
CA THR A 85 -1.29 6.46 7.14
C THR A 85 -1.05 4.95 7.34
N LEU A 86 -1.81 4.08 6.65
CA LEU A 86 -1.60 2.64 6.71
C LEU A 86 -0.29 2.19 6.06
N GLU A 87 0.12 2.81 4.95
CA GLU A 87 1.41 2.53 4.31
C GLU A 87 2.58 2.90 5.22
N ARG A 88 2.46 3.98 6.01
CA ARG A 88 3.41 4.28 7.08
C ARG A 88 3.42 3.20 8.16
N ALA A 89 2.24 2.72 8.60
CA ALA A 89 2.16 1.65 9.58
C ALA A 89 2.82 0.35 9.06
N LEU A 90 2.65 0.04 7.77
CA LEU A 90 3.26 -1.12 7.12
C LEU A 90 4.79 -1.02 7.01
N ARG A 91 5.38 0.19 7.03
CA ARG A 91 6.83 0.35 7.14
C ARG A 91 7.37 0.00 8.53
N ILE A 92 6.53 0.08 9.57
CA ILE A 92 6.88 -0.29 10.94
C ILE A 92 6.62 -1.78 11.16
N ASP A 93 5.45 -2.28 10.73
CA ASP A 93 5.07 -3.70 10.84
C ASP A 93 4.58 -4.25 9.50
N PRO A 94 5.49 -4.72 8.63
CA PRO A 94 5.16 -5.18 7.28
C PRO A 94 4.42 -6.53 7.26
N ARG A 95 4.46 -7.30 8.35
CA ARG A 95 3.82 -8.63 8.45
C ARG A 95 2.45 -8.57 9.12
N ASN A 96 1.98 -7.39 9.51
CA ASN A 96 0.66 -7.22 10.11
C ASN A 96 -0.48 -7.48 9.11
N ALA A 97 -1.13 -8.63 9.24
CA ALA A 97 -2.25 -8.98 8.37
C ALA A 97 -3.40 -7.96 8.41
N LEU A 98 -3.69 -7.38 9.58
CA LEU A 98 -4.79 -6.42 9.72
C LEU A 98 -4.53 -5.13 8.94
N LEU A 99 -3.29 -4.63 8.90
CA LEU A 99 -2.93 -3.45 8.11
C LEU A 99 -3.19 -3.67 6.61
N TRP A 100 -2.80 -4.84 6.08
CA TRP A 100 -3.08 -5.22 4.69
C TRP A 100 -4.59 -5.29 4.41
N HIS A 101 -5.38 -5.87 5.32
CA HIS A 101 -6.84 -5.91 5.20
C HIS A 101 -7.47 -4.51 5.15
N ARG A 102 -7.04 -3.61 6.05
CA ARG A 102 -7.55 -2.23 6.11
C ARG A 102 -7.20 -1.45 4.85
N LEU A 103 -5.98 -1.60 4.33
CA LEU A 103 -5.58 -0.96 3.09
C LEU A 103 -6.39 -1.50 1.90
N ALA A 104 -6.66 -2.81 1.87
CA ALA A 104 -7.52 -3.43 0.87
C ALA A 104 -8.93 -2.83 0.85
N LYS A 105 -9.55 -2.61 2.02
CA LYS A 105 -10.87 -1.96 2.14
C LYS A 105 -10.87 -0.55 1.53
N ILE A 106 -9.83 0.22 1.80
CA ILE A 106 -9.71 1.59 1.26
C ILE A 106 -9.53 1.56 -0.26
N ARG A 107 -8.71 0.64 -0.79
CA ARG A 107 -8.56 0.50 -2.25
C ARG A 107 -9.87 0.12 -2.93
N LEU A 108 -10.68 -0.73 -2.30
CA LEU A 108 -12.02 -1.05 -2.80
C LEU A 108 -12.94 0.18 -2.79
N GLN A 109 -12.96 0.96 -1.70
CA GLN A 109 -13.71 2.23 -1.63
C GLN A 109 -13.30 3.23 -2.73
N GLN A 110 -12.04 3.20 -3.16
CA GLN A 110 -11.51 4.03 -4.25
C GLN A 110 -11.80 3.47 -5.66
N GLY A 111 -12.55 2.38 -5.78
CA GLY A 111 -12.81 1.69 -7.05
C GLY A 111 -11.60 0.94 -7.62
N ARG A 112 -10.55 0.73 -6.81
CA ARG A 112 -9.32 0.03 -7.22
C ARG A 112 -9.42 -1.45 -6.90
N ALA A 113 -10.39 -2.11 -7.52
CA ALA A 113 -10.78 -3.50 -7.22
C ALA A 113 -9.60 -4.48 -7.33
N ILE A 114 -8.80 -4.43 -8.40
CA ILE A 114 -7.62 -5.30 -8.60
C ILE A 114 -6.63 -5.15 -7.44
N GLN A 115 -6.33 -3.91 -7.03
CA GLN A 115 -5.41 -3.67 -5.92
C GLN A 115 -5.99 -4.17 -4.60
N ALA A 116 -7.29 -3.98 -4.36
CA ALA A 116 -7.98 -4.45 -3.17
C ALA A 116 -7.91 -5.98 -3.04
N GLU A 117 -8.12 -6.71 -4.13
CA GLU A 117 -7.98 -8.17 -4.15
C GLU A 117 -6.56 -8.61 -3.77
N GLN A 118 -5.53 -8.04 -4.40
CA GLN A 118 -4.13 -8.39 -4.13
C GLN A 118 -3.76 -8.16 -2.66
N LEU A 119 -4.19 -7.03 -2.08
CA LEU A 119 -3.92 -6.69 -0.69
C LEU A 119 -4.66 -7.61 0.29
N ALA A 120 -5.92 -7.98 0.01
CA ALA A 120 -6.65 -8.92 0.85
C ALA A 120 -6.10 -10.35 0.76
N LEU A 121 -5.64 -10.78 -0.41
CA LEU A 121 -4.93 -12.06 -0.55
C LEU A 121 -3.62 -12.07 0.24
N LYS A 122 -2.87 -10.97 0.21
CA LYS A 122 -1.67 -10.80 1.04
C LYS A 122 -2.00 -10.84 2.54
N SER A 123 -3.04 -10.15 2.98
CA SER A 123 -3.53 -10.24 4.35
C SER A 123 -3.88 -11.68 4.73
N ASN A 124 -4.57 -12.40 3.85
CA ASN A 124 -4.99 -13.78 4.09
C ASN A 124 -3.80 -14.75 4.24
N ALA A 125 -2.72 -14.53 3.48
CA ALA A 125 -1.48 -15.30 3.60
C ALA A 125 -0.75 -15.04 4.94
N LEU A 126 -0.94 -13.87 5.55
CA LEU A 126 -0.32 -13.48 6.82
C LEU A 126 -1.23 -13.77 8.04
N SER A 127 -2.51 -14.04 7.84
CA SER A 127 -3.50 -14.20 8.92
C SER A 127 -3.68 -15.66 9.35
N ALA A 128 -2.61 -16.45 9.37
CA ALA A 128 -2.66 -17.84 9.86
C ALA A 128 -3.17 -17.88 11.32
N GLY A 129 -4.07 -18.83 11.61
CA GLY A 129 -4.73 -18.92 12.93
C GLY A 129 -5.82 -17.88 13.20
N GLN A 130 -5.98 -16.85 12.36
CA GLN A 130 -6.97 -15.78 12.54
C GLN A 130 -8.20 -15.99 11.64
N ARG A 131 -9.00 -17.01 11.96
CA ARG A 131 -10.17 -17.43 11.16
C ARG A 131 -11.13 -16.29 10.80
N SER A 132 -11.44 -15.42 11.76
CA SER A 132 -12.31 -14.24 11.52
C SER A 132 -11.71 -13.25 10.51
N LEU A 133 -10.40 -13.01 10.59
CA LEU A 133 -9.70 -12.15 9.62
C LEU A 133 -9.63 -12.80 8.24
N GLN A 134 -9.37 -14.11 8.18
CA GLN A 134 -9.40 -14.88 6.92
C GLN A 134 -10.77 -14.81 6.25
N ALA A 135 -11.85 -14.99 7.01
CA ALA A 135 -13.22 -14.84 6.51
C ALA A 135 -13.48 -13.43 5.97
N SER A 136 -13.02 -12.41 6.70
CA SER A 136 -13.15 -11.01 6.29
C SER A 136 -12.35 -10.70 5.02
N ASN A 137 -11.16 -11.28 4.87
CA ASN A 137 -10.32 -11.16 3.68
C ASN A 137 -10.96 -11.82 2.47
N TRP A 138 -11.47 -13.06 2.61
CA TRP A 138 -12.15 -13.74 1.52
C TRP A 138 -13.44 -13.02 1.09
N ALA A 139 -14.19 -12.45 2.04
CA ALA A 139 -15.34 -11.62 1.72
C ALA A 139 -14.93 -10.36 0.93
N LEU A 140 -13.77 -9.77 1.25
CA LEU A 140 -13.26 -8.62 0.52
C LEU A 140 -12.80 -8.99 -0.90
N VAL A 141 -12.11 -10.12 -1.05
CA VAL A 141 -11.75 -10.67 -2.37
C VAL A 141 -12.99 -10.91 -3.22
N ALA A 142 -14.07 -11.45 -2.62
CA ALA A 142 -15.33 -11.63 -3.34
C ALA A 142 -15.90 -10.31 -3.87
N ARG A 143 -15.99 -9.28 -3.02
CA ARG A 143 -16.47 -7.95 -3.41
C ARG A 143 -15.60 -7.33 -4.51
N ALA A 144 -14.28 -7.42 -4.38
CA ALA A 144 -13.35 -6.96 -5.39
C ALA A 144 -13.53 -7.68 -6.73
N ARG A 145 -13.83 -8.98 -6.74
CA ARG A 145 -14.09 -9.74 -7.97
C ARG A 145 -15.43 -9.44 -8.60
N TRP A 146 -16.45 -9.15 -7.78
CA TRP A 146 -17.73 -8.64 -8.30
C TRP A 146 -17.56 -7.31 -9.04
N GLU A 147 -16.74 -6.38 -8.51
CA GLU A 147 -16.42 -5.11 -9.19
C GLU A 147 -15.57 -5.28 -10.46
N GLN A 148 -14.94 -6.45 -10.64
CA GLN A 148 -14.15 -6.81 -11.83
C GLN A 148 -14.93 -7.68 -12.84
N ASP A 149 -16.25 -7.86 -12.63
CA ASP A 149 -17.09 -8.76 -13.42
C ASP A 149 -16.66 -10.26 -13.39
N ASP A 150 -15.82 -10.68 -12.43
CA ASP A 150 -15.45 -12.08 -12.18
C ASP A 150 -16.45 -12.76 -11.23
N ALA A 151 -17.67 -12.96 -11.73
CA ALA A 151 -18.75 -13.58 -10.96
C ALA A 151 -18.41 -14.99 -10.45
N ALA A 152 -17.67 -15.77 -11.24
CA ALA A 152 -17.28 -17.13 -10.86
C ALA A 152 -16.25 -17.11 -9.72
N GLY A 153 -15.25 -16.25 -9.80
CA GLY A 153 -14.24 -16.10 -8.76
C GLY A 153 -14.74 -15.41 -7.50
N ALA A 154 -15.72 -14.51 -7.61
CA ALA A 154 -16.40 -13.93 -6.47
C ALA A 154 -17.13 -15.01 -5.66
N ARG A 155 -17.95 -15.84 -6.32
CA ARG A 155 -18.64 -16.98 -5.66
C ARG A 155 -17.66 -17.99 -5.03
N ARG A 156 -16.51 -18.24 -5.67
CA ARG A 156 -15.45 -19.08 -5.07
C ARG A 156 -14.90 -18.46 -3.78
N ALA A 157 -14.68 -17.15 -3.76
CA ALA A 157 -14.19 -16.44 -2.59
C ALA A 157 -15.24 -16.38 -1.45
N GLU A 158 -16.52 -16.23 -1.78
CA GLU A 158 -17.62 -16.28 -0.78
C GLU A 158 -17.68 -17.62 -0.05
N ARG A 159 -17.53 -18.74 -0.78
CA ARG A 159 -17.45 -20.08 -0.15
C ARG A 159 -16.28 -20.18 0.81
N LYS A 160 -15.09 -19.74 0.39
CA LYS A 160 -13.92 -19.69 1.29
C LYS A 160 -14.16 -18.81 2.52
N ALA A 161 -14.87 -17.70 2.37
CA ALA A 161 -15.25 -16.85 3.50
C ALA A 161 -16.20 -17.59 4.46
N ALA A 162 -17.17 -18.35 3.94
CA ALA A 162 -18.05 -19.17 4.75
C ALA A 162 -17.29 -20.28 5.50
N ASP A 163 -16.38 -20.98 4.81
CA ASP A 163 -15.57 -22.06 5.40
C ASP A 163 -14.62 -21.55 6.50
N ALA A 164 -14.08 -20.34 6.34
CA ALA A 164 -13.24 -19.69 7.34
C ALA A 164 -14.03 -19.23 8.60
N ARG A 165 -15.36 -19.10 8.53
CA ARG A 165 -16.21 -18.76 9.69
C ARG A 165 -16.64 -19.96 10.53
N ARG A 166 -16.57 -21.16 9.96
CA ARG A 166 -16.84 -22.42 10.67
C ARG A 166 -15.76 -22.70 11.71
#